data_AF-A0A9D4A2T8-F1
#
_entry.id   AF-A0A9D4A2T8-F1
#
_cell.length_a   1.000
_cell.length_b   1.000
_cell.length_c   1.000
_cell.angle_alpha   90.00
_cell.angle_beta   90.00
_cell.angle_gamma   90.00
#
_symmetry.space_group_name_H-M   'P 1'
#
loop_
_entity.id
_entity.type
_entity.pdbx_description
1 polymer ?
#
loop_
_entity_poly.entity_id
_entity_poly.type
_entity_poly.pdbx_seq_one_letter_code
_entity_poly.pdbx_strand_id
1 'polypeptide(L)'
;MNTTVLTSLRISGFNELPAGLLQNQKQLHQLQLIYCSLKSLSNLSSLKYLGIADCSIESLPSGLQNLSSLETLKLDCCNSLVSFPVNGLQGLSSLSSLWINNCKTFASLSEGVRYLTSLQDFIINGCPELISLPRSIQHLSSL
;
A
#
# COMPACT_ATOMS: atom_id res chain seq x y z
N MET A 1 -34.50 7.63 2.12
CA MET A 1 -33.70 6.51 2.69
C MET A 1 -32.24 6.90 2.56
N ASN A 2 -31.65 7.39 3.64
CA ASN A 2 -30.26 7.86 3.65
C ASN A 2 -29.38 6.69 4.10
N THR A 3 -28.99 5.81 3.17
CA THR A 3 -28.03 4.76 3.48
C THR A 3 -26.64 5.38 3.46
N THR A 4 -26.08 5.69 4.62
CA THR A 4 -24.69 6.14 4.72
C THR A 4 -23.79 5.01 4.26
N VAL A 5 -23.34 5.08 3.00
CA VAL A 5 -22.39 4.12 2.45
C VAL A 5 -21.04 4.37 3.13
N LEU A 6 -20.48 3.33 3.75
CA LEU A 6 -19.17 3.43 4.40
C LEU A 6 -18.07 3.59 3.33
N THR A 7 -17.62 4.81 3.11
CA THR A 7 -16.57 5.14 2.12
C THR A 7 -15.19 5.27 2.73
N SER A 8 -15.10 5.45 4.05
CA SER A 8 -13.83 5.61 4.77
C SER A 8 -13.83 4.74 6.02
N LEU A 9 -12.75 4.00 6.23
CA LEU A 9 -12.58 3.12 7.38
C LEU A 9 -11.19 3.31 7.97
N ARG A 10 -11.12 3.55 9.28
CA ARG A 10 -9.88 3.55 10.05
C ARG A 10 -9.94 2.43 11.08
N ILE A 11 -8.93 1.57 11.08
CA ILE A 11 -8.78 0.45 12.01
C ILE A 11 -7.49 0.65 12.79
N SER A 12 -7.54 0.49 14.11
CA SER A 12 -6.39 0.68 15.00
C SER A 12 -6.33 -0.39 16.08
N GLY A 13 -5.13 -0.92 16.36
CA GLY A 13 -4.85 -1.74 17.55
C GLY A 13 -5.31 -3.20 17.46
N PHE A 14 -5.34 -3.78 16.27
CA PHE A 14 -5.72 -5.18 16.05
C PHE A 14 -4.49 -6.06 15.79
N ASN A 15 -4.22 -7.04 16.66
CA ASN A 15 -3.13 -8.00 16.41
C ASN A 15 -3.28 -8.73 15.06
N GLU A 16 -4.51 -9.04 14.66
CA GLU A 16 -4.85 -9.54 13.33
C GLU A 16 -6.23 -9.02 12.95
N LEU A 17 -6.39 -8.59 11.70
CA LEU A 17 -7.70 -8.18 11.17
C LEU A 17 -8.62 -9.41 11.05
N PRO A 18 -9.87 -9.34 11.55
CA PRO A 18 -10.82 -10.44 11.42
C PRO A 18 -10.98 -10.86 9.96
N ALA A 19 -10.90 -12.17 9.71
CA ALA A 19 -11.15 -12.70 8.39
C ALA A 19 -12.53 -12.24 7.90
N GLY A 20 -12.59 -11.71 6.68
CA GLY A 20 -13.84 -11.23 6.10
C GLY A 20 -14.24 -9.81 6.44
N LEU A 21 -13.56 -9.10 7.34
CA LEU A 21 -13.90 -7.72 7.70
C LEU A 21 -13.99 -6.82 6.45
N LEU A 22 -13.05 -6.99 5.52
CA LEU A 22 -12.94 -6.18 4.30
C LEU A 22 -13.71 -6.77 3.09
N GLN A 23 -14.23 -8.01 3.16
CA GLN A 23 -14.65 -8.79 1.98
C GLN A 23 -15.79 -8.18 1.15
N ASN A 24 -16.59 -7.28 1.71
CA ASN A 24 -17.77 -6.69 1.06
C ASN A 24 -17.72 -5.16 0.97
N GLN A 25 -16.59 -4.55 1.28
CA GLN A 25 -16.45 -3.09 1.32
C GLN A 25 -16.16 -2.48 -0.07
N LYS A 26 -16.97 -2.82 -1.06
CA LYS A 26 -16.79 -2.42 -2.47
C LYS A 26 -16.88 -0.91 -2.71
N GLN A 27 -17.49 -0.18 -1.79
CA GLN A 27 -17.67 1.27 -1.85
C GLN A 27 -16.61 2.03 -1.02
N LEU A 28 -15.67 1.31 -0.42
CA LEU A 28 -14.62 1.91 0.39
C LEU A 28 -13.62 2.61 -0.53
N HIS A 29 -13.43 3.90 -0.32
CA HIS A 29 -12.48 4.75 -1.02
C HIS A 29 -11.21 4.99 -0.20
N GLN A 30 -11.31 4.98 1.13
CA GLN A 30 -10.18 5.22 2.02
C GLN A 30 -10.10 4.16 3.12
N LEU A 31 -8.92 3.56 3.26
CA LEU A 31 -8.61 2.62 4.32
C LEU A 31 -7.33 3.07 5.03
N GLN A 32 -7.42 3.27 6.34
CA GLN A 32 -6.26 3.52 7.20
C GLN A 32 -6.14 2.41 8.24
N LEU A 33 -4.98 1.74 8.27
CA LEU A 33 -4.64 0.70 9.22
C LEU A 33 -3.52 1.22 10.11
N ILE A 34 -3.68 1.08 11.42
CA ILE A 34 -2.71 1.56 12.42
C ILE A 34 -2.50 0.45 13.47
N TYR A 35 -1.27 0.14 13.86
CA TYR A 35 -1.00 -0.90 14.86
C TYR A 35 -1.74 -2.21 14.55
N CYS A 36 -1.58 -2.72 13.33
CA CYS A 36 -2.26 -3.93 12.86
C CYS A 36 -1.28 -4.98 12.32
N SER A 37 -1.70 -6.25 12.27
CA SER A 37 -1.13 -7.21 11.30
C SER A 37 -2.13 -7.48 10.17
N LEU A 38 -1.64 -7.34 8.93
CA LEU A 38 -2.43 -7.41 7.71
C LEU A 38 -1.82 -8.45 6.78
N LYS A 39 -2.60 -9.47 6.43
CA LYS A 39 -2.20 -10.52 5.48
C LYS A 39 -2.85 -10.37 4.11
N SER A 40 -4.06 -9.82 4.05
CA SER A 40 -4.84 -9.78 2.82
C SER A 40 -5.74 -8.55 2.71
N LEU A 41 -5.79 -8.00 1.50
CA LEU A 41 -6.76 -7.02 1.03
C LEU A 41 -7.58 -7.70 -0.07
N SER A 42 -8.88 -7.86 0.14
CA SER A 42 -9.76 -8.50 -0.85
C SER A 42 -10.98 -7.63 -1.14
N ASN A 43 -11.38 -7.59 -2.41
CA ASN A 43 -12.62 -6.97 -2.89
C ASN A 43 -12.78 -5.46 -2.63
N LEU A 44 -11.68 -4.70 -2.55
CA LEU A 44 -11.68 -3.24 -2.37
C LEU A 44 -11.48 -2.49 -3.70
N SER A 45 -12.26 -2.82 -4.73
CA SER A 45 -12.06 -2.33 -6.11
C SER A 45 -12.17 -0.81 -6.29
N SER A 46 -12.86 -0.12 -5.36
CA SER A 46 -13.03 1.34 -5.40
C SER A 46 -12.06 2.09 -4.49
N LEU A 47 -11.12 1.39 -3.85
CA LEU A 47 -10.18 1.98 -2.92
C LEU A 47 -9.22 2.90 -3.66
N LYS A 48 -9.17 4.15 -3.25
CA LYS A 48 -8.29 5.19 -3.80
C LYS A 48 -7.12 5.49 -2.87
N TYR A 49 -7.32 5.37 -1.56
CA TYR A 49 -6.30 5.63 -0.55
C TYR A 49 -6.12 4.43 0.37
N LEU A 50 -4.88 3.98 0.52
CA LEU A 50 -4.47 2.99 1.50
C LEU A 50 -3.31 3.55 2.33
N GLY A 51 -3.56 3.76 3.62
CA GLY A 51 -2.54 4.07 4.60
C GLY A 51 -2.31 2.90 5.54
N ILE A 52 -1.05 2.52 5.75
CA ILE A 52 -0.62 1.50 6.70
C ILE A 52 0.43 2.14 7.60
N ALA A 53 0.16 2.21 8.89
CA ALA A 53 1.01 2.85 9.87
C ALA A 53 1.30 1.92 11.05
N ASP A 54 2.56 1.82 11.47
CA ASP A 54 2.96 1.03 12.65
C ASP A 54 2.47 -0.43 12.61
N CYS A 55 2.38 -1.01 11.42
CA CYS A 55 1.94 -2.39 11.21
C CYS A 55 3.15 -3.32 11.01
N SER A 56 3.07 -4.52 11.58
CA SER A 56 4.07 -5.58 11.40
C SER A 56 3.84 -6.33 10.09
N ILE A 57 4.06 -5.66 8.96
CA ILE A 57 3.97 -6.26 7.62
C ILE A 57 5.35 -6.67 7.12
N GLU A 58 5.59 -7.95 6.91
CA GLU A 58 6.87 -8.46 6.36
C GLU A 58 6.96 -8.30 4.84
N SER A 59 5.80 -8.27 4.18
CA SER A 59 5.64 -8.08 2.75
C SER A 59 4.35 -7.31 2.48
N LEU A 60 4.16 -6.86 1.25
CA LEU A 60 2.90 -6.26 0.82
C LEU A 60 1.74 -7.25 1.00
N PRO A 61 0.57 -6.80 1.47
CA PRO A 61 -0.57 -7.68 1.71
C PRO A 61 -1.06 -8.32 0.41
N SER A 62 -1.44 -9.59 0.48
CA SER A 62 -2.00 -10.30 -0.67
C SER A 62 -3.25 -9.58 -1.21
N GLY A 63 -3.35 -9.44 -2.53
CA GLY A 63 -4.47 -8.76 -3.18
C GLY A 63 -4.31 -7.25 -3.33
N LEU A 64 -3.22 -6.65 -2.83
CA LEU A 64 -2.84 -5.27 -3.14
C LEU A 64 -2.78 -5.05 -4.67
N GLN A 65 -2.25 -6.03 -5.41
CA GLN A 65 -2.16 -5.98 -6.87
C GLN A 65 -3.53 -5.93 -7.58
N ASN A 66 -4.64 -6.15 -6.86
CA ASN A 66 -5.98 -6.08 -7.43
C ASN A 66 -6.62 -4.69 -7.26
N LEU A 67 -5.94 -3.74 -6.61
CA LEU A 67 -6.47 -2.41 -6.31
C LEU A 67 -6.20 -1.44 -7.47
N SER A 68 -6.84 -1.69 -8.62
CA SER A 68 -6.63 -0.90 -9.84
C SER A 68 -7.04 0.57 -9.73
N SER A 69 -7.91 0.91 -8.79
CA SER A 69 -8.34 2.29 -8.51
C SER A 69 -7.48 3.00 -7.47
N LEU A 70 -6.45 2.34 -6.93
CA LEU A 70 -5.63 2.93 -5.86
C LEU A 70 -4.79 4.07 -6.42
N GLU A 71 -4.96 5.26 -5.88
CA GLU A 71 -4.28 6.50 -6.26
C GLU A 71 -3.13 6.80 -5.30
N THR A 72 -3.30 6.50 -4.01
CA THR A 72 -2.29 6.75 -2.96
C THR A 72 -2.04 5.51 -2.10
N LEU A 73 -0.76 5.16 -1.97
CA LEU A 73 -0.26 4.17 -1.04
C LEU A 73 0.74 4.84 -0.08
N LYS A 74 0.42 4.79 1.22
CA LYS A 74 1.27 5.34 2.28
C LYS A 74 1.65 4.24 3.27
N LEU A 75 2.95 4.05 3.46
CA LEU A 75 3.53 3.14 4.43
C LEU A 75 4.34 3.98 5.43
N ASP A 76 3.89 4.02 6.67
CA ASP A 76 4.55 4.74 7.75
C ASP A 76 4.98 3.75 8.85
N CYS A 77 6.22 3.85 9.33
CA CYS A 77 6.71 3.06 10.45
C CYS A 77 6.54 1.53 10.30
N CYS A 78 6.52 1.00 9.06
CA CYS A 78 6.38 -0.43 8.77
C CYS A 78 7.74 -1.15 8.94
N ASN A 79 8.18 -1.30 10.18
CA ASN A 79 9.54 -1.72 10.52
C ASN A 79 9.85 -3.21 10.29
N SER A 80 8.89 -4.01 9.84
CA SER A 80 9.13 -5.40 9.43
C SER A 80 9.27 -5.56 7.90
N LEU A 81 8.96 -4.50 7.13
CA LEU A 81 8.91 -4.57 5.68
C LEU A 81 10.30 -4.39 5.09
N VAL A 82 10.85 -5.45 4.51
CA VAL A 82 12.22 -5.41 3.94
C VAL A 82 12.22 -4.94 2.49
N SER A 83 11.28 -5.44 1.68
CA SER A 83 11.19 -5.08 0.26
C SER A 83 9.80 -5.30 -0.31
N PHE A 84 9.53 -4.75 -1.49
CA PHE A 84 8.32 -5.05 -2.25
C PHE A 84 8.49 -6.31 -3.11
N PRO A 85 7.52 -7.24 -3.15
CA PRO A 85 7.56 -8.35 -4.09
C PRO A 85 7.42 -7.87 -5.54
N VAL A 86 8.13 -8.52 -6.48
CA VAL A 86 8.18 -8.13 -7.91
C VAL A 86 6.77 -7.97 -8.52
N ASN A 87 5.85 -8.87 -8.20
CA ASN A 87 4.50 -8.87 -8.76
C ASN A 87 3.47 -8.14 -7.87
N GLY A 88 3.88 -7.63 -6.70
CA GLY A 88 2.95 -7.01 -5.73
C GLY A 88 2.36 -5.68 -6.19
N LEU A 89 2.96 -5.07 -7.22
CA LEU A 89 2.59 -3.75 -7.74
C LEU A 89 1.90 -3.82 -9.11
N GLN A 90 1.80 -5.01 -9.72
CA GLN A 90 1.48 -5.17 -11.15
C GLN A 90 0.13 -4.57 -11.57
N GLY A 91 -0.87 -4.54 -10.69
CA GLY A 91 -2.19 -3.97 -11.01
C GLY A 91 -2.46 -2.59 -10.40
N LEU A 92 -1.44 -1.92 -9.85
CA LEU A 92 -1.57 -0.57 -9.30
C LEU A 92 -1.45 0.52 -10.38
N SER A 93 -2.21 0.37 -11.48
CA SER A 93 -2.09 1.22 -12.68
C SER A 93 -2.48 2.68 -12.44
N SER A 94 -3.32 2.96 -11.44
CA SER A 94 -3.76 4.32 -11.11
C SER A 94 -2.93 5.00 -10.01
N LEU A 95 -1.92 4.31 -9.47
CA LEU A 95 -1.16 4.81 -8.34
C LEU A 95 -0.33 6.02 -8.77
N SER A 96 -0.71 7.20 -8.27
CA SER A 96 -0.05 8.46 -8.55
C SER A 96 0.89 8.89 -7.42
N SER A 97 0.65 8.42 -6.19
CA SER A 97 1.46 8.82 -5.04
C SER A 97 1.87 7.62 -4.17
N LEU A 98 3.18 7.43 -3.99
CA LEU A 98 3.78 6.40 -3.15
C LEU A 98 4.68 7.03 -2.09
N TRP A 99 4.35 6.77 -0.83
CA TRP A 99 5.01 7.34 0.33
C TRP A 99 5.50 6.21 1.23
N ILE A 100 6.81 6.15 1.50
CA ILE A 100 7.43 5.19 2.42
C ILE A 100 8.22 5.99 3.46
N ASN A 101 7.69 6.11 4.68
CA ASN A 101 8.30 6.91 5.72
C ASN A 101 8.66 6.07 6.95
N ASN A 102 9.86 6.30 7.47
CA ASN A 102 10.32 5.73 8.74
C ASN A 102 10.25 4.19 8.80
N CYS A 103 10.34 3.51 7.65
CA CYS A 103 10.39 2.04 7.56
C CYS A 103 11.85 1.59 7.73
N LYS A 104 12.24 1.30 8.98
CA LYS A 104 13.66 1.16 9.34
C LYS A 104 14.38 0.00 8.66
N THR A 105 13.67 -1.06 8.29
CA THR A 105 14.23 -2.27 7.65
C THR A 105 14.04 -2.29 6.13
N PHE A 106 13.36 -1.29 5.57
CA PHE A 106 13.07 -1.24 4.15
C PHE A 106 14.36 -0.98 3.37
N ALA A 107 14.83 -2.00 2.67
CA ALA A 107 16.15 -2.02 2.06
C ALA A 107 16.11 -1.92 0.53
N SER A 108 14.98 -2.25 -0.12
CA SER A 108 14.91 -2.25 -1.57
C SER A 108 13.48 -2.20 -2.11
N LEU A 109 13.29 -1.46 -3.20
CA LEU A 109 12.15 -1.68 -4.09
C LEU A 109 12.53 -2.73 -5.13
N SER A 110 11.61 -3.63 -5.45
CA SER A 110 11.84 -4.57 -6.54
C SER A 110 11.70 -3.94 -7.92
N GLU A 111 12.15 -4.66 -8.93
CA GLU A 111 11.96 -4.32 -10.34
C GLU A 111 10.48 -4.17 -10.75
N GLY A 112 9.55 -4.62 -9.91
CA GLY A 112 8.10 -4.42 -10.05
C GLY A 112 7.65 -2.96 -10.05
N VAL A 113 8.49 -2.02 -9.61
CA VAL A 113 8.20 -0.58 -9.73
C VAL A 113 7.91 -0.16 -11.18
N ARG A 114 8.41 -0.89 -12.18
CA ARG A 114 8.08 -0.69 -13.61
C ARG A 114 6.59 -0.63 -13.92
N TYR A 115 5.73 -1.21 -13.07
CA TYR A 115 4.29 -1.25 -13.28
C TYR A 115 3.58 0.04 -12.85
N LEU A 116 4.23 0.91 -12.08
CA LEU A 116 3.64 2.13 -11.53
C LEU A 116 3.68 3.29 -12.54
N THR A 117 3.20 3.09 -13.76
CA THR A 117 3.37 4.04 -14.88
C THR A 117 2.71 5.41 -14.67
N SER A 118 1.75 5.51 -13.74
CA SER A 118 1.03 6.75 -13.40
C SER A 118 1.63 7.50 -12.21
N LEU A 119 2.73 6.99 -11.63
CA LEU A 119 3.34 7.55 -10.42
C LEU A 119 3.94 8.92 -10.71
N GLN A 120 3.54 9.91 -9.92
CA GLN A 120 3.93 11.32 -10.01
C GLN A 120 4.64 11.78 -8.74
N ASP A 121 4.18 11.32 -7.58
CA ASP A 121 4.83 11.59 -6.30
C ASP A 121 5.46 10.32 -5.76
N PHE A 122 6.78 10.33 -5.63
CA PHE A 122 7.51 9.25 -5.01
C PHE A 122 8.41 9.76 -3.90
N ILE A 123 8.04 9.44 -2.66
CA ILE A 123 8.70 9.95 -1.46
C ILE A 123 9.15 8.78 -0.61
N ILE A 124 10.45 8.75 -0.31
CA ILE A 124 11.03 7.86 0.68
C ILE A 124 11.81 8.70 1.69
N ASN A 125 11.41 8.63 2.96
CA ASN A 125 12.05 9.35 4.05
C ASN A 125 12.32 8.42 5.23
N GLY A 126 13.45 8.61 5.92
CA GLY A 126 13.73 7.87 7.15
C GLY A 126 13.83 6.35 6.98
N CYS A 127 14.28 5.87 5.81
CA CYS A 127 14.52 4.45 5.53
C CYS A 127 16.04 4.20 5.38
N PRO A 128 16.77 3.99 6.49
CA PRO A 128 18.24 3.97 6.50
C PRO A 128 18.86 2.78 5.76
N GLU A 129 18.13 1.66 5.63
CA GLU A 129 18.61 0.46 4.92
C GLU A 129 18.45 0.57 3.39
N LEU A 130 17.72 1.57 2.89
CA LEU A 130 17.54 1.77 1.46
C LEU A 130 18.79 2.44 0.85
N ILE A 131 19.65 1.61 0.27
CA ILE A 131 20.92 2.06 -0.32
C ILE A 131 20.85 2.35 -1.84
N SER A 132 19.82 1.86 -2.52
CA SER A 132 19.67 2.04 -3.98
C SER A 132 18.22 1.88 -4.43
N LEU A 133 17.89 2.49 -5.57
CA LEU A 133 16.64 2.30 -6.28
C LEU A 133 16.81 1.26 -7.42
N PRO A 134 15.77 0.50 -7.78
CA PRO A 134 15.82 -0.46 -8.88
C PRO A 134 16.02 0.25 -10.23
N ARG A 135 16.58 -0.45 -11.22
CA ARG A 135 16.84 0.15 -12.54
C ARG A 135 15.55 0.51 -13.27
N SER A 136 14.47 -0.22 -13.01
CA SER A 136 13.15 0.06 -13.56
C SER A 136 12.56 1.42 -13.19
N ILE A 137 13.14 2.14 -12.21
CA ILE A 137 12.73 3.51 -11.89
C ILE A 137 12.78 4.42 -13.13
N GLN A 138 13.69 4.14 -14.07
CA GLN A 138 13.82 4.88 -15.33
C GLN A 138 12.60 4.73 -16.27
N HIS A 139 11.71 3.76 -16.02
CA HIS A 139 10.49 3.55 -16.81
C HIS A 139 9.29 4.33 -16.25
N LEU A 140 9.45 5.02 -15.12
CA LEU A 140 8.41 5.88 -14.55
C LEU A 140 8.37 7.21 -15.29
N SER A 141 7.73 7.24 -16.46
CA SER A 141 7.67 8.43 -17.32
C SER A 141 6.88 9.60 -16.75
N SER A 142 6.10 9.38 -15.69
CA SER A 142 5.22 10.37 -15.06
C SER A 142 5.83 11.00 -13.79
N LEU A 143 7.00 10.54 -13.37
CA LEU A 143 7.77 11.00 -12.21
C LEU A 143 8.72 12.14 -12.61
#